data_AF-J8PWZ7-F1
#
_entry.id   AF-J8PWZ7-F1
#
_cell.length_a   1.000
_cell.length_b   1.000
_cell.length_c   1.000
_cell.angle_alpha   90.00
_cell.angle_beta   90.00
_cell.angle_gamma   90.00
#
_symmetry.space_group_name_H-M   'P 1'
#
loop_
_entity.id
_entity.type
_entity.pdbx_description
1 polymer ?
#
loop_
_entity_poly.entity_id
_entity_poly.type
_entity_poly.pdbx_seq_one_letter_code
_entity_poly.pdbx_strand_id
1 'polypeptide(L)'
;MSDLYNGPTLESLLDGLTDLNKIPKEYSLLLEPYFQSIAKHTHLKSKGLKLCRFNFRKWDAQDGTVDPEAIRRCLDLWYVLKGKEYKKLKNPPSVYNIIKDEVDVSHMENLKVTRLEFDEFGKPITNPLHNLILEEVEVNDFITE
;
A
#
# COMPACT_ATOMS: atom_id res chain seq x y z
N MET A 1 21.58 -8.65 -19.37
CA MET A 1 20.86 -7.89 -18.32
C MET A 1 20.44 -8.80 -17.16
N SER A 2 21.28 -9.75 -16.73
CA SER A 2 20.88 -10.80 -15.77
C SER A 2 21.47 -10.65 -14.36
N ASP A 3 22.39 -9.69 -14.15
CA ASP A 3 23.13 -9.61 -12.88
C ASP A 3 22.49 -8.72 -11.81
N LEU A 4 21.48 -7.90 -12.16
CA LEU A 4 20.84 -6.97 -11.21
C LEU A 4 19.95 -7.65 -10.16
N TYR A 5 19.52 -8.89 -10.42
CA TYR A 5 18.63 -9.66 -9.54
C TYR A 5 19.32 -10.85 -8.87
N ASN A 6 20.65 -10.88 -8.87
CA ASN A 6 21.39 -11.92 -8.16
C ASN A 6 21.31 -11.69 -6.64
N GLY A 7 21.45 -12.77 -5.86
CA GLY A 7 21.33 -12.73 -4.39
C GLY A 7 22.23 -11.68 -3.71
N PRO A 8 23.54 -11.62 -4.01
CA PRO A 8 24.46 -10.64 -3.42
C PRO A 8 24.10 -9.18 -3.69
N THR A 9 23.68 -8.85 -4.92
CA THR A 9 23.28 -7.48 -5.28
C THR A 9 22.00 -7.07 -4.56
N LEU A 10 21.01 -7.97 -4.46
CA LEU A 10 19.79 -7.73 -3.68
C LEU A 10 20.08 -7.58 -2.18
N GLU A 11 21.08 -8.31 -1.68
CA GLU A 11 21.51 -8.18 -0.30
C GLU A 11 22.17 -6.83 -0.01
N SER A 12 23.06 -6.37 -0.89
CA SER A 12 23.66 -5.03 -0.81
C SER A 12 22.62 -3.92 -0.92
N LEU A 13 21.57 -4.12 -1.73
CA LEU A 13 20.45 -3.18 -1.84
C LEU A 13 19.67 -3.09 -0.52
N LEU A 14 19.41 -4.22 0.15
CA LEU A 14 18.78 -4.23 1.48
C LEU A 14 19.64 -3.49 2.52
N ASP A 15 20.96 -3.67 2.49
CA ASP A 15 21.86 -3.01 3.44
C ASP A 15 21.95 -1.48 3.23
N GLY A 16 21.66 -1.01 2.01
CA GLY A 16 21.61 0.42 1.67
C GLY A 16 20.21 1.02 1.65
N LEU A 17 19.14 0.24 1.86
CA LEU A 17 17.77 0.63 1.55
C LEU A 17 17.32 1.93 2.24
N THR A 18 17.72 2.09 3.50
CA THR A 18 17.34 3.23 4.35
C THR A 18 18.39 4.35 4.36
N ASP A 19 19.49 4.19 3.64
CA ASP A 19 20.55 5.19 3.51
C ASP A 19 20.34 6.00 2.22
N LEU A 20 19.83 7.22 2.38
CA LEU A 20 19.52 8.08 1.24
C LEU A 20 20.77 8.60 0.51
N ASN A 21 21.96 8.50 1.11
CA ASN A 21 23.21 8.81 0.42
C ASN A 21 23.62 7.69 -0.54
N LYS A 22 23.26 6.44 -0.22
CA LYS A 22 23.53 5.27 -1.07
C LYS A 22 22.47 5.10 -2.15
N ILE A 23 21.20 5.27 -1.78
CA ILE A 23 20.08 5.18 -2.70
C ILE A 23 19.28 6.48 -2.57
N PRO A 24 19.55 7.48 -3.42
CA PRO A 24 18.82 8.74 -3.43
C PRO A 24 17.31 8.55 -3.56
N LYS A 25 16.52 9.46 -2.98
CA LYS A 25 15.04 9.38 -2.91
C LYS A 25 14.37 9.29 -4.28
N GLU A 26 15.00 9.85 -5.30
CA GLU A 26 14.52 9.89 -6.69
C GLU A 26 14.40 8.47 -7.27
N TYR A 27 15.16 7.52 -6.75
CA TYR A 27 15.14 6.13 -7.20
C TYR A 27 14.10 5.26 -6.48
N SER A 28 13.37 5.79 -5.49
CA SER A 28 12.43 4.99 -4.68
C SER A 28 11.34 4.31 -5.52
N LEU A 29 10.84 5.00 -6.55
CA LEU A 29 9.84 4.44 -7.48
C LEU A 29 10.38 3.28 -8.31
N LEU A 30 11.70 3.15 -8.45
CA LEU A 30 12.35 2.09 -9.22
C LEU A 30 12.69 0.86 -8.36
N LEU A 31 12.39 0.87 -7.06
CA LEU A 31 12.77 -0.21 -6.13
C LEU A 31 11.82 -1.41 -6.17
N GLU A 32 10.59 -1.24 -6.66
CA GLU A 32 9.57 -2.30 -6.63
C GLU A 32 10.03 -3.63 -7.29
N PRO A 33 10.64 -3.65 -8.49
CA PRO A 33 11.12 -4.90 -9.10
C PRO A 33 12.17 -5.63 -8.24
N TYR A 34 12.99 -4.88 -7.50
CA TYR A 34 13.97 -5.45 -6.58
C TYR A 34 13.28 -6.05 -5.35
N PHE A 35 12.24 -5.40 -4.83
CA PHE A 35 11.44 -5.93 -3.72
C PHE A 35 10.73 -7.23 -4.10
N GLN A 36 10.15 -7.28 -5.30
CA GLN A 36 9.53 -8.49 -5.84
C GLN A 36 10.56 -9.63 -5.99
N SER A 37 11.80 -9.30 -6.36
CA SER A 37 12.88 -10.27 -6.46
C SER A 37 13.34 -10.75 -5.08
N ILE A 38 13.50 -9.85 -4.10
CA ILE A 38 13.78 -10.19 -2.70
C ILE A 38 12.70 -11.12 -2.13
N ALA A 39 11.43 -10.92 -2.47
CA ALA A 39 10.32 -11.74 -1.99
C ALA A 39 10.44 -13.23 -2.39
N LYS A 40 11.14 -13.52 -3.48
CA LYS A 40 11.40 -14.90 -3.98
C LYS A 40 12.49 -15.62 -3.20
N HIS A 41 13.32 -14.91 -2.41
CA HIS A 41 14.42 -15.48 -1.64
C HIS A 41 14.10 -15.48 -0.13
N THR A 42 13.97 -16.67 0.47
CA THR A 42 13.59 -16.83 1.89
C THR A 42 14.50 -16.08 2.86
N HIS A 43 15.82 -16.14 2.63
CA HIS A 43 16.82 -15.44 3.47
C HIS A 43 16.65 -13.93 3.39
N LEU A 44 16.60 -13.36 2.18
CA LEU A 44 16.49 -11.93 1.96
C LEU A 44 15.14 -11.38 2.43
N LYS A 45 14.06 -12.15 2.25
CA LYS A 45 12.74 -11.84 2.83
C LYS A 45 12.80 -11.70 4.35
N SER A 46 13.48 -12.63 5.03
CA SER A 46 13.65 -12.55 6.49
C SER A 46 14.48 -11.32 6.90
N LYS A 47 15.57 -11.04 6.19
CA LYS A 47 16.43 -9.86 6.39
C LYS A 47 15.66 -8.56 6.20
N GLY A 48 14.95 -8.40 5.09
CA GLY A 48 14.10 -7.23 4.79
C GLY A 48 13.03 -7.00 5.85
N LEU A 49 12.34 -8.05 6.31
CA LEU A 49 11.36 -7.93 7.39
C LEU A 49 11.98 -7.48 8.72
N LYS A 50 13.21 -7.92 9.05
CA LYS A 50 13.93 -7.47 10.25
C LYS A 50 14.30 -5.98 10.12
N LEU A 51 14.81 -5.58 8.96
CA LEU A 51 15.16 -4.19 8.65
C LEU A 51 13.96 -3.24 8.78
N CYS A 52 12.82 -3.58 8.16
CA CYS A 52 11.61 -2.75 8.26
C CYS A 52 11.14 -2.61 9.72
N ARG A 53 11.09 -3.72 10.49
CA ARG A 53 10.70 -3.66 11.91
C ARG A 53 11.61 -2.78 12.75
N PHE A 54 12.92 -2.81 12.48
CA PHE A 54 13.87 -1.98 13.19
C PHE A 54 13.61 -0.49 12.96
N ASN A 55 13.40 -0.11 11.70
CA ASN A 55 13.12 1.28 11.34
C ASN A 55 11.74 1.75 11.84
N PHE A 56 10.71 0.89 11.78
CA PHE A 56 9.38 1.21 12.35
C PHE A 56 9.45 1.45 13.86
N ARG A 57 10.22 0.66 14.60
CA ARG A 57 10.42 0.88 16.05
C ARG A 57 11.11 2.21 16.34
N LYS A 58 12.12 2.58 15.55
CA LYS A 58 12.79 3.87 15.69
C LYS A 58 11.86 5.05 15.38
N TRP A 59 11.02 4.92 14.35
CA TRP A 59 9.99 5.91 14.03
C TRP A 59 8.99 6.08 15.18
N ASP A 60 8.45 4.98 15.71
CA ASP A 60 7.48 5.01 16.80
C ASP A 60 8.09 5.54 18.12
N ALA A 61 9.40 5.39 18.31
CA ALA A 61 10.13 5.95 19.44
C ALA A 61 10.31 7.49 19.34
N GLN A 62 9.88 8.11 18.24
CA GLN A 62 10.04 9.54 17.95
C GLN A 62 11.49 10.02 18.08
N ASP A 63 12.44 9.15 17.75
CA ASP A 63 13.87 9.44 17.90
C ASP A 63 14.34 10.59 16.98
N GLY A 64 13.49 11.10 16.08
CA GLY A 64 13.81 12.20 15.15
C GLY A 64 14.92 11.88 14.14
N THR A 65 15.56 10.72 14.28
CA THR A 65 16.71 10.25 13.50
C THR A 65 16.33 9.54 12.21
N VAL A 66 15.06 9.19 12.03
CA VAL A 66 14.64 8.39 10.87
C VAL A 66 13.97 9.26 9.82
N ASP A 67 14.58 9.28 8.64
CA ASP A 67 14.04 9.98 7.49
C ASP A 67 12.68 9.37 7.07
N PRO A 68 11.64 10.19 6.84
CA PRO A 68 10.33 9.72 6.36
C PRO A 68 10.42 8.84 5.10
N GLU A 69 11.37 9.10 4.21
CA GLU A 69 11.56 8.33 2.98
C GLU A 69 12.08 6.92 3.26
N ALA A 70 12.97 6.77 4.24
CA ALA A 70 13.44 5.46 4.67
C ALA A 70 12.27 4.61 5.22
N ILE A 71 11.34 5.24 5.94
CA ILE A 71 10.12 4.58 6.41
C ILE A 71 9.20 4.20 5.25
N ARG A 72 9.04 5.09 4.28
CA ARG A 72 8.21 4.84 3.10
C ARG A 72 8.71 3.61 2.32
N ARG A 73 10.00 3.56 2.02
CA ARG A 73 10.63 2.37 1.39
C ARG A 73 10.43 1.09 2.21
N CYS A 74 10.50 1.20 3.54
CA CYS A 74 10.25 0.07 4.42
C CYS A 74 8.79 -0.39 4.39
N LEU A 75 7.83 0.53 4.25
CA LEU A 75 6.40 0.22 4.08
C LEU A 75 6.15 -0.48 2.73
N ASP A 76 6.73 0.03 1.66
CA ASP A 76 6.62 -0.55 0.31
C ASP A 76 7.19 -1.97 0.27
N LEU A 77 8.42 -2.14 0.79
CA LEU A 77 9.02 -3.47 0.92
C LEU A 77 8.16 -4.39 1.80
N TRP A 78 7.66 -3.90 2.94
CA TRP A 78 6.81 -4.70 3.82
C TRP A 78 5.56 -5.21 3.11
N TYR A 79 4.89 -4.34 2.35
CA TYR A 79 3.71 -4.68 1.57
C TYR A 79 4.03 -5.82 0.59
N VAL A 80 5.11 -5.71 -0.18
CA VAL A 80 5.54 -6.76 -1.12
C VAL A 80 5.87 -8.07 -0.40
N LEU A 81 6.55 -8.03 0.75
CA LEU A 81 6.96 -9.25 1.47
C LEU A 81 5.80 -9.95 2.22
N LYS A 82 4.83 -9.19 2.73
CA LYS A 82 3.71 -9.71 3.54
C LYS A 82 2.38 -9.80 2.80
N GLY A 83 2.25 -9.14 1.65
CA GLY A 83 0.99 -8.98 0.93
C GLY A 83 -0.03 -8.11 1.66
N LYS A 84 0.40 -7.35 2.67
CA LYS A 84 -0.49 -6.49 3.47
C LYS A 84 0.25 -5.33 4.11
N GLU A 85 -0.46 -4.23 4.32
CA GLU A 85 0.04 -3.02 4.96
C GLU A 85 0.42 -3.24 6.43
N TYR A 86 1.35 -2.40 6.90
CA TYR A 86 1.76 -2.37 8.31
C TYR A 86 0.91 -1.36 9.10
N LYS A 87 -0.16 -1.84 9.73
CA LYS A 87 -1.17 -1.00 10.43
C LYS A 87 -0.75 -0.44 11.80
N LYS A 88 0.41 -0.83 12.34
CA LYS A 88 0.80 -0.48 13.71
C LYS A 88 1.64 0.80 13.81
N LEU A 89 2.09 1.34 12.68
CA LEU A 89 2.94 2.51 12.65
C LEU A 89 2.12 3.75 13.02
N LYS A 90 2.58 4.52 14.00
CA LYS A 90 1.93 5.79 14.39
C LYS A 90 2.33 6.87 13.40
N ASN A 91 1.36 7.63 12.88
CA ASN A 91 1.59 8.76 11.96
C ASN A 91 2.53 8.39 10.80
N PRO A 92 2.19 7.40 9.95
CA PRO A 92 3.04 7.00 8.82
C PRO A 92 3.26 8.17 7.85
N PRO A 93 4.41 8.22 7.15
CA PRO A 93 4.62 9.22 6.10
C PRO A 93 3.59 9.07 4.98
N SER A 94 3.19 10.19 4.36
CA SER A 94 2.24 10.19 3.24
C SER A 94 2.74 9.29 2.12
N VAL A 95 1.86 8.53 1.47
CA VAL A 95 2.20 7.63 0.37
C VAL A 95 2.34 8.42 -0.93
N TYR A 96 3.25 8.03 -1.83
CA TYR A 96 3.47 8.72 -3.11
C TYR A 96 2.22 8.82 -4.01
N ASN A 97 1.21 7.97 -3.79
CA ASN A 97 0.08 7.81 -4.72
C ASN A 97 -1.28 8.29 -4.17
N ILE A 98 -1.31 9.09 -3.11
CA ILE A 98 -2.56 9.70 -2.64
C ILE A 98 -2.49 11.20 -2.88
N ILE A 99 -3.06 11.65 -4.00
CA ILE A 99 -3.55 13.02 -4.10
C ILE A 99 -4.73 13.09 -3.12
N LYS A 100 -4.45 13.52 -1.89
CA LYS A 100 -5.51 13.90 -0.94
C LYS A 100 -5.92 15.33 -1.29
N ASP A 101 -6.78 15.47 -2.29
CA ASP A 101 -7.60 16.66 -2.39
C ASP A 101 -8.72 16.51 -1.37
N GLU A 102 -8.46 16.95 -0.13
CA GLU A 102 -9.53 17.19 0.85
C GLU A 102 -10.33 18.39 0.34
N VAL A 103 -11.34 18.12 -0.50
CA VAL A 103 -12.28 19.14 -0.96
C VAL A 103 -13.22 19.46 0.20
N ASP A 104 -13.08 20.64 0.77
CA ASP A 104 -14.04 21.18 1.74
C ASP A 104 -15.36 21.47 1.04
N VAL A 105 -16.32 20.56 1.19
CA VAL A 105 -17.66 20.65 0.59
C VAL A 105 -18.64 21.46 1.44
N SER A 106 -18.20 22.06 2.56
CA SER A 106 -19.06 22.85 3.43
C SER A 106 -19.67 24.10 2.76
N HIS A 107 -19.17 24.47 1.57
CA HIS A 107 -19.65 25.60 0.79
C HIS A 107 -20.27 25.22 -0.57
N MET A 108 -20.42 23.93 -0.87
CA MET A 108 -21.10 23.49 -2.10
C MET A 108 -22.61 23.34 -1.88
N GLU A 109 -23.31 24.47 -1.90
CA GLU A 109 -24.78 24.45 -2.02
C GLU A 109 -25.17 23.91 -3.41
N ASN A 110 -25.96 22.83 -3.43
CA ASN A 110 -26.50 22.11 -4.61
C ASN A 110 -25.67 20.95 -5.20
N LEU A 111 -24.92 20.20 -4.40
CA LEU A 111 -24.48 18.87 -4.81
C LEU A 111 -25.67 17.89 -4.84
N LYS A 112 -26.35 17.78 -5.99
CA LYS A 112 -27.09 16.56 -6.33
C LYS A 112 -26.07 15.45 -6.56
N VAL A 113 -25.68 14.77 -5.48
CA VAL A 113 -24.81 13.59 -5.53
C VAL A 113 -25.60 12.48 -6.22
N THR A 114 -25.52 12.46 -7.54
CA THR A 114 -26.02 11.35 -8.34
C THR A 114 -24.81 10.47 -8.59
N ARG A 115 -24.77 9.29 -7.98
CA ARG A 115 -23.70 8.32 -8.21
C ARG A 115 -23.70 7.98 -9.71
N LEU A 116 -22.65 8.38 -10.41
CA LEU A 116 -22.47 8.05 -11.82
C LEU A 116 -21.94 6.62 -11.89
N GLU A 117 -22.76 5.71 -12.39
CA GLU A 117 -22.36 4.34 -12.70
C GLU A 117 -22.19 4.23 -14.22
N PHE A 118 -21.18 3.47 -14.65
CA PHE A 118 -20.80 3.34 -16.07
C PHE A 118 -20.91 1.89 -16.50
N ASP A 119 -21.28 1.66 -17.76
CA ASP A 119 -21.24 0.33 -18.38
C ASP A 119 -19.78 -0.11 -18.65
N GLU A 120 -19.63 -1.33 -19.15
CA GLU A 120 -18.33 -1.94 -19.51
C GLU A 120 -17.58 -1.17 -20.63
N PHE A 121 -18.23 -0.22 -21.29
CA PHE A 121 -17.68 0.65 -22.33
C PHE A 121 -17.51 2.10 -21.88
N GLY A 122 -17.76 2.41 -20.60
CA GLY A 122 -17.59 3.74 -20.02
C GLY A 122 -18.74 4.71 -20.29
N LYS A 123 -19.94 4.25 -20.67
CA LYS A 123 -21.12 5.10 -20.84
C LYS A 123 -21.94 5.17 -19.55
N PRO A 124 -22.47 6.36 -19.17
CA PRO A 124 -23.23 6.53 -17.94
C PRO A 124 -24.59 5.80 -18.00
N ILE A 125 -24.91 5.07 -16.92
CA ILE A 125 -26.15 4.33 -16.73
C ILE A 125 -27.15 5.23 -16.01
N THR A 126 -28.32 5.45 -16.61
CA THR A 126 -29.35 6.37 -16.11
C THR A 126 -30.24 5.80 -15.00
N ASN A 127 -30.28 4.46 -14.84
CA ASN A 127 -31.02 3.81 -13.77
C ASN A 127 -30.38 2.46 -13.38
N PRO A 128 -29.26 2.48 -12.63
CA PRO A 128 -28.45 1.29 -12.38
C PRO A 128 -29.18 0.19 -11.60
N LEU A 129 -30.26 0.54 -10.90
CA LEU A 129 -31.02 -0.39 -10.06
C LEU A 129 -32.24 -0.99 -10.76
N HIS A 130 -32.51 -0.67 -12.03
CA HIS A 130 -33.75 -1.09 -12.71
C HIS A 130 -33.90 -2.61 -12.84
N ASN A 131 -32.79 -3.36 -12.78
CA ASN A 131 -32.77 -4.82 -12.92
C ASN A 131 -32.50 -5.55 -11.59
N LEU A 132 -32.53 -4.87 -10.44
CA LEU A 132 -32.46 -5.54 -9.14
C LEU A 132 -33.80 -6.20 -8.82
N ILE A 133 -33.87 -7.50 -9.06
CA ILE A 133 -34.91 -8.36 -8.49
C ILE A 133 -34.46 -8.69 -7.06
N LEU A 134 -35.13 -8.11 -6.07
CA LEU A 134 -34.95 -8.49 -4.66
C LEU A 134 -35.71 -9.79 -4.43
N GLU A 135 -34.99 -10.89 -4.29
CA GLU A 135 -35.56 -12.16 -3.85
C GLU A 135 -35.45 -12.21 -2.31
N GLU A 136 -36.57 -12.01 -1.63
CA GLU A 136 -36.64 -12.13 -0.17
C GLU A 136 -36.62 -13.62 0.19
N VAL A 137 -35.54 -14.07 0.83
CA VAL A 137 -35.44 -15.44 1.35
C VAL A 137 -35.79 -15.40 2.83
N GLU A 138 -36.99 -15.84 3.20
CA GLU A 138 -37.36 -16.11 4.60
C GLU A 138 -36.57 -17.33 5.11
N VAL A 139 -35.64 -17.10 6.04
CA VAL A 139 -34.91 -18.18 6.72
C VAL A 139 -35.73 -18.64 7.92
N ASN A 140 -36.59 -19.64 7.72
CA ASN A 140 -37.47 -20.17 8.77
C ASN A 140 -37.23 -21.63 9.16
N ASP A 141 -36.05 -22.24 8.95
CA ASP A 141 -35.87 -23.68 9.25
C ASP A 141 -34.51 -24.09 9.91
N PHE A 142 -33.89 -23.24 10.73
CA PHE A 142 -32.68 -23.64 11.48
C PHE A 142 -32.75 -23.44 13.00
N ILE A 143 -33.91 -23.75 13.62
CA ILE A 143 -33.92 -24.12 15.04
C ILE A 143 -34.73 -25.41 15.19
N THR A 144 -34.04 -26.54 15.16
CA THR A 144 -34.49 -27.75 15.86
C THR A 144 -33.79 -27.79 17.21
N GLU A 145 -34.56 -27.74 18.29
CA GLU A 145 -34.12 -28.04 19.68
C GLU A 145 -33.57 -29.47 19.81
#